data_AF-A0A0K1E4D3-F1
#
_entry.id   AF-A0A0K1E4D3-F1
#
_cell.length_a   1.000
_cell.length_b   1.000
_cell.length_c   1.000
_cell.angle_alpha   90.00
_cell.angle_beta   90.00
_cell.angle_gamma   90.00
#
_symmetry.space_group_name_H-M   'P 1'
#
loop_
_entity.id
_entity.type
_entity.pdbx_description
1 polymer ?
#
loop_
_entity_poly.entity_id
_entity_poly.type
_entity_poly.pdbx_seq_one_letter_code
_entity_poly.pdbx_strand_id
1 'polypeptide(L)'
;MIEKLRLWLTAEINSRFLADPPFSSYAEAAEEFIRELEKSPLPQSLLDKVKEQTVSTLLAVIEIRTRKIIWELSQGRLPGRMTAEEDRLVRPLVKIQQAGPQRRRVQDYVAVQFLVPHPAIVTEDFLQIGPFAKGDLAKLPARDAKDLEERGIVRRFLSA
;
A
#
# COMPACT_ATOMS: atom_id res chain seq x y z
N MET A 1 -29.83 -5.48 2.73
CA MET A 1 -28.58 -5.07 2.06
C MET A 1 -28.23 -3.60 2.30
N ILE A 2 -29.17 -2.65 2.13
CA ILE A 2 -28.89 -1.19 2.21
C ILE A 2 -28.10 -0.78 3.47
N GLU A 3 -28.45 -1.33 4.63
CA GLU A 3 -27.73 -1.05 5.88
C GLU A 3 -26.28 -1.57 5.85
N LYS A 4 -26.02 -2.71 5.20
CA LYS A 4 -24.65 -3.22 5.01
C LYS A 4 -23.82 -2.23 4.18
N LEU A 5 -24.38 -1.67 3.10
CA LEU A 5 -23.70 -0.65 2.30
C LEU A 5 -23.44 0.63 3.09
N ARG A 6 -24.42 1.08 3.88
CA ARG A 6 -24.26 2.27 4.73
C ARG A 6 -23.16 2.09 5.77
N LEU A 7 -23.14 0.94 6.44
CA LEU A 7 -22.10 0.59 7.42
C LEU A 7 -20.74 0.46 6.75
N TRP A 8 -20.67 -0.14 5.57
CA TRP A 8 -19.43 -0.25 4.81
C TRP A 8 -18.88 1.12 4.41
N LEU A 9 -19.72 2.00 3.86
CA LEU A 9 -19.33 3.38 3.54
C LEU A 9 -18.80 4.11 4.78
N THR A 10 -19.50 3.97 5.90
CA THR A 10 -19.09 4.58 7.17
C THR A 10 -17.74 4.04 7.65
N ALA A 11 -17.52 2.73 7.58
CA ALA A 11 -16.24 2.12 7.93
C ALA A 11 -15.12 2.58 6.98
N GLU A 12 -15.42 2.72 5.70
CA GLU A 12 -14.47 3.15 4.69
C GLU A 12 -14.06 4.62 4.86
N ILE A 13 -14.98 5.50 5.22
CA ILE A 13 -14.67 6.92 5.53
C ILE A 13 -13.79 7.04 6.78
N ASN A 14 -14.08 6.25 7.83
CA ASN A 14 -13.43 6.39 9.14
C ASN A 14 -12.11 5.63 9.28
N SER A 15 -11.71 4.85 8.28
CA SER A 15 -10.47 4.09 8.30
C SER A 15 -9.46 4.65 7.30
N ARG A 16 -8.18 4.66 7.67
CA ARG A 16 -7.09 4.93 6.70
C ARG A 16 -6.90 3.76 5.73
N PHE A 17 -7.03 2.54 6.23
CA PHE A 17 -6.88 1.32 5.45
C PHE A 17 -8.23 0.86 4.88
N LEU A 18 -8.21 -0.08 3.93
CA LEU A 18 -9.41 -0.70 3.41
C LEU A 18 -10.16 -1.41 4.54
N ALA A 19 -11.46 -1.11 4.67
CA ALA A 19 -12.33 -1.84 5.58
C ALA A 19 -12.65 -3.24 5.01
N ASP A 20 -13.05 -4.18 5.89
CA ASP A 20 -13.52 -5.49 5.45
C ASP A 20 -14.82 -5.33 4.64
N PRO A 21 -14.84 -5.75 3.37
CA PRO A 21 -16.02 -5.62 2.55
C PRO A 21 -17.10 -6.60 3.02
N PRO A 22 -18.37 -6.18 3.12
CA PRO A 22 -19.47 -7.07 3.50
C PRO A 22 -19.86 -8.07 2.40
N PHE A 23 -19.29 -7.91 1.20
CA PHE A 23 -19.47 -8.78 0.04
C PHE A 23 -18.11 -9.18 -0.51
N SER A 24 -18.02 -10.38 -1.09
CA SER A 24 -16.81 -10.84 -1.76
C SER A 24 -16.53 -10.08 -3.07
N SER A 25 -17.59 -9.54 -3.69
CA SER A 25 -17.54 -8.87 -4.98
C SER A 25 -18.62 -7.79 -5.12
N TYR A 26 -18.40 -6.83 -6.00
CA TYR A 26 -19.43 -5.84 -6.37
C TYR A 26 -20.59 -6.50 -7.13
N ALA A 27 -20.31 -7.55 -7.90
CA ALA A 27 -21.34 -8.37 -8.53
C ALA A 27 -22.30 -9.00 -7.50
N GLU A 28 -21.76 -9.59 -6.41
CA GLU A 28 -22.57 -10.15 -5.33
C GLU A 28 -23.45 -9.08 -4.67
N ALA A 29 -22.92 -7.89 -4.43
CA ALA A 29 -23.69 -6.77 -3.88
C ALA A 29 -24.86 -6.39 -4.80
N ALA A 30 -24.65 -6.39 -6.11
CA ALA A 30 -25.68 -6.10 -7.10
C ALA A 30 -26.74 -7.21 -7.17
N GLU A 31 -26.35 -8.49 -7.13
CA GLU A 31 -27.28 -9.61 -7.10
C GLU A 31 -28.15 -9.63 -5.83
N GLU A 32 -27.54 -9.39 -4.67
CA GLU A 32 -28.28 -9.28 -3.40
C GLU A 32 -29.27 -8.11 -3.46
N PHE A 33 -28.89 -6.99 -4.07
CA PHE A 33 -29.81 -5.85 -4.27
C PHE A 33 -31.03 -6.20 -5.11
N ILE A 34 -30.81 -6.83 -6.27
CA ILE A 34 -31.88 -7.18 -7.20
C ILE A 34 -32.86 -8.13 -6.52
N ARG A 35 -32.36 -9.14 -5.81
CA ARG A 35 -33.19 -10.09 -5.06
C ARG A 35 -34.00 -9.42 -3.95
N GLU A 36 -33.47 -8.39 -3.28
CA GLU A 36 -34.22 -7.62 -2.28
C GLU A 36 -35.28 -6.72 -2.92
N LEU A 37 -34.99 -6.12 -4.08
CA LEU A 37 -35.94 -5.31 -4.82
C LEU A 37 -37.15 -6.12 -5.32
N GLU A 38 -36.92 -7.32 -5.85
CA GLU A 38 -37.99 -8.21 -6.35
C GLU A 38 -38.98 -8.63 -5.25
N LYS A 39 -38.52 -8.69 -4.00
CA LYS A 39 -39.33 -9.08 -2.84
C LYS A 39 -40.00 -7.89 -2.16
N SER A 40 -39.74 -6.67 -2.63
CA SER A 40 -40.16 -5.45 -1.96
C SER A 40 -41.59 -5.07 -2.35
N PRO A 41 -42.51 -4.86 -1.40
CA PRO A 41 -43.88 -4.41 -1.68
C PRO A 41 -43.96 -2.90 -1.95
N LEU A 42 -42.84 -2.22 -2.20
CA LEU A 42 -42.80 -0.76 -2.33
C LEU A 42 -43.33 -0.28 -3.69
N PRO A 43 -43.99 0.89 -3.73
CA PRO A 43 -44.32 1.59 -4.98
C PRO A 43 -43.09 1.85 -5.86
N GLN A 44 -43.27 1.82 -7.18
CA GLN A 44 -42.19 2.00 -8.17
C GLN A 44 -41.38 3.28 -7.95
N SER A 45 -42.04 4.40 -7.62
CA SER A 45 -41.37 5.69 -7.38
C SER A 45 -40.43 5.68 -6.17
N LEU A 46 -40.71 4.84 -5.16
CA LEU A 46 -39.81 4.63 -4.02
C LEU A 46 -38.69 3.67 -4.38
N LEU A 47 -38.98 2.60 -5.14
CA LEU A 47 -37.97 1.67 -5.63
C LEU A 47 -36.90 2.38 -6.47
N ASP A 48 -37.31 3.32 -7.33
CA ASP A 48 -36.37 4.06 -8.18
C ASP A 48 -35.45 4.96 -7.37
N LYS A 49 -35.96 5.66 -6.35
CA LYS A 49 -35.12 6.41 -5.40
C LYS A 49 -34.14 5.52 -4.63
N VAL A 50 -34.58 4.34 -4.22
CA VAL A 50 -33.73 3.36 -3.53
C VAL A 50 -32.61 2.87 -4.45
N LYS A 51 -32.88 2.63 -5.74
CA LYS A 51 -31.87 2.29 -6.74
C LYS A 51 -30.84 3.41 -6.89
N GLU A 52 -31.29 4.65 -7.07
CA GLU A 52 -30.40 5.81 -7.20
C GLU A 52 -29.49 5.96 -5.98
N GLN A 53 -30.05 5.87 -4.77
CA GLN A 53 -29.27 5.97 -3.55
C GLN A 53 -28.27 4.82 -3.40
N THR A 54 -28.66 3.60 -3.77
CA THR A 54 -27.79 2.42 -3.71
C THR A 54 -26.62 2.55 -4.66
N VAL A 55 -26.88 2.97 -5.91
CA VAL A 55 -25.83 3.22 -6.91
C VAL A 55 -24.88 4.31 -6.43
N SER A 56 -25.42 5.44 -5.96
CA SER A 56 -24.61 6.55 -5.44
C SER A 56 -23.72 6.11 -4.27
N THR A 57 -24.27 5.32 -3.33
CA THR A 57 -23.53 4.80 -2.18
C THR A 57 -22.41 3.85 -2.62
N LEU A 58 -22.69 2.93 -3.54
CA LEU A 58 -21.70 1.98 -4.03
C LEU A 58 -20.57 2.67 -4.79
N LEU A 59 -20.89 3.66 -5.62
CA LEU A 59 -19.89 4.48 -6.31
C LEU A 59 -18.99 5.22 -5.33
N ALA A 60 -19.55 5.83 -4.28
CA ALA A 60 -18.77 6.49 -3.25
C ALA A 60 -17.81 5.53 -2.53
N VAL A 61 -18.28 4.32 -2.21
CA VAL A 61 -17.42 3.26 -1.65
C VAL A 61 -16.28 2.90 -2.60
N ILE A 62 -16.60 2.61 -3.86
CA ILE A 62 -15.61 2.25 -4.90
C ILE A 62 -14.56 3.35 -5.05
N GLU A 63 -15.00 4.61 -5.07
CA GLU A 63 -14.13 5.76 -5.22
C GLU A 63 -13.14 5.88 -4.05
N ILE A 64 -13.62 5.81 -2.81
CA ILE A 64 -12.77 5.89 -1.62
C ILE A 64 -11.77 4.73 -1.60
N ARG A 65 -12.24 3.51 -1.86
CA ARG A 65 -11.41 2.30 -1.86
C ARG A 65 -10.35 2.34 -2.93
N THR A 66 -10.71 2.77 -4.14
CA THR A 66 -9.76 2.93 -5.25
C THR A 66 -8.64 3.90 -4.89
N ARG A 67 -8.97 5.04 -4.26
CA ARG A 67 -7.95 6.00 -3.78
C ARG A 67 -6.99 5.37 -2.76
N LYS A 68 -7.50 4.58 -1.81
CA LYS A 68 -6.67 3.87 -0.83
C LYS A 68 -5.80 2.80 -1.46
N ILE A 69 -6.34 2.02 -2.39
CA ILE A 69 -5.60 1.02 -3.18
C ILE A 69 -4.44 1.69 -3.91
N ILE A 70 -4.72 2.76 -4.66
CA ILE A 70 -3.70 3.52 -5.38
C ILE A 70 -2.64 4.06 -4.42
N TRP A 71 -3.06 4.57 -3.25
CA TRP A 71 -2.14 5.04 -2.24
C TRP A 71 -1.20 3.93 -1.75
N GLU A 72 -1.72 2.76 -1.35
CA GLU A 72 -0.90 1.62 -0.92
C GLU A 72 0.08 1.17 -2.01
N LEU A 73 -0.41 1.04 -3.25
CA LEU A 73 0.42 0.68 -4.41
C LEU A 73 1.51 1.72 -4.67
N SER A 74 1.22 3.01 -4.49
CA SER A 74 2.22 4.08 -4.64
C SER A 74 3.38 3.93 -3.65
N GLN A 75 3.11 3.36 -2.47
CA GLN A 75 4.09 3.07 -1.43
C GLN A 75 4.79 1.71 -1.62
N GLY A 76 4.47 0.97 -2.68
CA GLY A 76 5.00 -0.38 -2.92
C GLY A 76 4.43 -1.45 -1.98
N ARG A 77 3.29 -1.17 -1.33
CA ARG A 77 2.59 -2.12 -0.47
C ARG A 77 1.42 -2.75 -1.22
N LEU A 78 1.07 -3.96 -0.81
CA LEU A 78 -0.11 -4.66 -1.34
C LEU A 78 -1.33 -4.32 -0.46
N PRO A 79 -2.41 -3.75 -1.05
CA PRO A 79 -3.65 -3.55 -0.31
C PRO A 79 -4.25 -4.89 0.12
N GLY A 80 -4.71 -4.99 1.36
CA GLY A 80 -5.48 -6.13 1.87
C GLY A 80 -7.00 -5.89 1.81
N ARG A 81 -7.79 -6.93 2.08
CA ARG A 81 -9.27 -6.84 2.20
C ARG A 81 -9.96 -6.27 0.95
N MET A 82 -9.44 -6.61 -0.22
CA MET A 82 -9.99 -6.20 -1.50
C MET A 82 -11.18 -7.09 -1.91
N THR A 83 -12.11 -6.54 -2.67
CA THR A 83 -13.11 -7.33 -3.39
C THR A 83 -12.48 -8.06 -4.57
N ALA A 84 -13.18 -9.04 -5.14
CA ALA A 84 -12.68 -9.80 -6.29
C ALA A 84 -12.37 -8.92 -7.51
N GLU A 85 -13.17 -7.89 -7.78
CA GLU A 85 -12.93 -6.95 -8.88
C GLU A 85 -11.72 -6.06 -8.61
N GLU A 86 -11.54 -5.60 -7.37
CA GLU A 86 -10.37 -4.81 -6.96
C GLU A 86 -9.08 -5.62 -7.11
N ASP A 87 -9.08 -6.88 -6.65
CA ASP A 87 -7.93 -7.76 -6.80
C ASP A 87 -7.58 -7.99 -8.28
N ARG A 88 -8.59 -8.22 -9.13
CA ARG A 88 -8.39 -8.34 -10.59
C ARG A 88 -7.79 -7.07 -11.21
N LEU A 89 -8.18 -5.89 -10.73
CA LEU A 89 -7.63 -4.61 -11.18
C LEU A 89 -6.18 -4.41 -10.71
N VAL A 90 -5.87 -4.82 -9.47
CA VAL A 90 -4.56 -4.62 -8.83
C VAL A 90 -3.50 -5.58 -9.37
N ARG A 91 -3.86 -6.84 -9.66
CA ARG A 91 -2.90 -7.88 -10.09
C ARG A 91 -1.98 -7.47 -11.25
N PRO A 92 -2.47 -6.90 -12.36
CA PRO A 92 -1.60 -6.44 -13.44
C PRO A 92 -0.62 -5.34 -13.00
N LEU A 93 -1.07 -4.41 -12.15
CA LEU A 93 -0.25 -3.31 -11.66
C LEU A 93 0.90 -3.81 -10.78
N VAL A 94 0.63 -4.78 -9.92
CA VAL A 94 1.64 -5.44 -9.09
C VAL A 94 2.69 -6.15 -9.95
N LYS A 95 2.28 -6.86 -11.00
CA LYS A 95 3.21 -7.50 -11.94
C LYS A 95 4.10 -6.47 -12.63
N ILE A 96 3.55 -5.33 -13.04
CA ILE A 96 4.32 -4.23 -13.64
C ILE A 96 5.31 -3.64 -12.63
N GLN A 97 4.89 -3.42 -11.38
CA GLN A 97 5.77 -2.94 -10.32
C GLN A 97 6.92 -3.91 -10.01
N GLN A 98 6.68 -5.21 -10.11
CA GLN A 98 7.69 -6.25 -9.93
C GLN A 98 8.63 -6.40 -11.13
N ALA A 99 8.13 -6.11 -12.34
CA ALA A 99 8.91 -6.17 -13.58
C ALA A 99 9.71 -4.89 -13.87
N GLY A 100 9.30 -3.75 -13.32
CA GLY A 100 10.11 -2.53 -13.33
C GLY A 100 11.42 -2.72 -12.54
N PRO A 101 12.41 -1.81 -12.68
CA PRO A 101 13.59 -1.84 -11.82
C PRO A 101 13.08 -1.88 -10.39
N GLN A 102 13.40 -2.96 -9.65
CA GLN A 102 12.97 -3.15 -8.26
C GLN A 102 13.08 -1.79 -7.59
N ARG A 103 11.94 -1.15 -7.26
CA ARG A 103 11.97 0.07 -6.45
C ARG A 103 12.78 -0.34 -5.25
N ARG A 104 14.00 0.20 -5.17
CA ARG A 104 15.03 -0.18 -4.20
C ARG A 104 14.27 -0.46 -2.92
N ARG A 105 14.30 -1.72 -2.45
CA ARG A 105 13.94 -2.03 -1.05
C ARG A 105 14.43 -0.83 -0.27
N VAL A 106 13.58 -0.16 0.51
CA VAL A 106 14.02 0.90 1.41
C VAL A 106 15.21 0.30 2.13
N GLN A 107 16.42 0.62 1.65
CA GLN A 107 17.62 0.04 2.19
C GLN A 107 17.74 0.80 3.48
N ASP A 108 17.67 0.09 4.60
CA ASP A 108 17.86 0.71 5.89
C ASP A 108 19.26 1.32 5.86
N TYR A 109 19.33 2.63 5.65
CA TYR A 109 20.60 3.34 5.65
C TYR A 109 20.96 3.60 7.10
N VAL A 110 22.18 3.25 7.48
CA VAL A 110 22.68 3.36 8.85
C VAL A 110 23.80 4.40 8.87
N ALA A 111 23.82 5.22 9.92
CA ALA A 111 24.93 6.12 10.18
C ALA A 111 26.12 5.32 10.73
N VAL A 112 27.30 5.53 10.16
CA VAL A 112 28.55 4.89 10.57
C VAL A 112 29.62 5.93 10.86
N GLN A 113 30.53 5.61 11.77
CA GLN A 113 31.79 6.33 11.98
C GLN A 113 32.96 5.49 11.49
N PHE A 114 33.82 6.07 10.66
CA PHE A 114 35.06 5.42 10.24
C PHE A 114 36.09 5.44 11.37
N LEU A 115 36.62 4.27 11.72
CA LEU A 115 37.63 4.09 12.78
C LEU A 115 39.06 4.21 12.24
N VAL A 116 39.23 4.02 10.93
CA VAL A 116 40.48 4.14 10.19
C VAL A 116 40.25 4.90 8.87
N PRO A 117 41.26 5.59 8.32
CA PRO A 117 41.15 6.18 7.00
C PRO A 117 40.86 5.08 5.96
N HIS A 118 39.89 5.32 5.08
CA HIS A 118 39.45 4.34 4.10
C HIS A 118 39.29 5.01 2.73
N PRO A 119 39.79 4.39 1.64
CA PRO A 119 39.59 4.92 0.29
C PRO A 119 38.11 4.96 -0.08
N ALA A 120 37.79 5.64 -1.19
CA ALA A 120 36.44 5.69 -1.71
C ALA A 120 35.88 4.27 -1.93
N ILE A 121 34.62 4.08 -1.55
CA ILE A 121 33.90 2.81 -1.60
C ILE A 121 32.83 2.91 -2.67
N VAL A 122 32.66 1.85 -3.44
CA VAL A 122 31.50 1.67 -4.33
C VAL A 122 30.46 0.90 -3.55
N THR A 123 29.34 1.56 -3.24
CA THR A 123 28.19 0.95 -2.54
C THR A 123 27.45 -0.06 -3.42
N GLU A 124 26.57 -0.88 -2.82
CA GLU A 124 25.64 -1.74 -3.58
C GLU A 124 24.79 -0.96 -4.60
N ASP A 125 24.61 0.34 -4.38
CA ASP A 125 23.89 1.25 -5.29
C ASP A 125 24.76 1.77 -6.45
N PHE A 126 25.96 1.22 -6.64
CA PHE A 126 26.98 1.67 -7.61
C PHE A 126 27.40 3.13 -7.43
N LEU A 127 27.18 3.70 -6.24
CA LEU A 127 27.57 5.06 -5.91
C LEU A 127 28.92 5.05 -5.22
N GLN A 128 29.87 5.81 -5.78
CA GLN A 128 31.19 6.00 -5.21
C GLN A 128 31.15 7.12 -4.17
N ILE A 129 31.57 6.81 -2.93
CA ILE A 129 31.59 7.76 -1.80
C ILE A 129 32.88 7.65 -1.02
N GLY A 130 33.33 8.78 -0.49
CA GLY A 130 34.64 8.94 0.14
C GLY A 130 35.64 9.62 -0.81
N PRO A 131 36.94 9.67 -0.46
CA PRO A 131 37.61 8.97 0.64
C PRO A 131 37.19 9.45 2.03
N PHE A 132 37.37 8.59 3.04
CA PHE A 132 37.00 8.84 4.44
C PHE A 132 38.24 8.90 5.33
N ALA A 133 38.28 9.89 6.22
CA ALA A 133 39.26 9.99 7.28
C ALA A 133 38.78 9.27 8.56
N LYS A 134 39.71 9.02 9.49
CA LYS A 134 39.37 8.49 10.81
C LYS A 134 38.50 9.51 11.56
N GLY A 135 37.34 9.07 12.01
CA GLY A 135 36.35 9.86 12.74
C GLY A 135 35.19 10.35 11.88
N ASP A 136 35.28 10.24 10.55
CA ASP A 136 34.25 10.71 9.62
C ASP A 136 32.95 9.94 9.80
N LEU A 137 31.84 10.67 9.70
CA LEU A 137 30.49 10.12 9.72
C LEU A 137 29.94 10.01 8.30
N ALA A 138 29.43 8.84 7.96
CA ALA A 138 28.79 8.59 6.67
C ALA A 138 27.47 7.84 6.84
N LYS A 139 26.58 7.98 5.87
CA LYS A 139 25.33 7.22 5.80
C LYS A 139 25.47 6.17 4.70
N LEU A 140 25.47 4.90 5.09
CA LEU A 140 25.70 3.77 4.19
C LEU A 140 24.51 2.79 4.21
N PRO A 141 24.26 2.04 3.13
CA PRO A 141 23.38 0.88 3.17
C PRO A 141 23.73 -0.07 4.32
N ALA A 142 22.74 -0.64 5.00
CA ALA A 142 22.96 -1.54 6.15
C ALA A 142 23.91 -2.71 5.84
N ARG A 143 23.91 -3.21 4.60
CA ARG A 143 24.79 -4.31 4.17
C ARG A 143 26.25 -3.85 4.09
N ASP A 144 26.52 -2.80 3.33
CA ASP A 144 27.85 -2.19 3.24
C ASP A 144 28.38 -1.79 4.63
N ALA A 145 27.51 -1.20 5.46
CA ALA A 145 27.85 -0.81 6.83
C ALA A 145 28.21 -2.02 7.71
N LYS A 146 27.50 -3.14 7.56
CA LYS A 146 27.76 -4.39 8.30
C LYS A 146 29.08 -5.01 7.86
N ASP A 147 29.33 -5.10 6.56
CA ASP A 147 30.57 -5.67 6.02
C ASP A 147 31.81 -4.88 6.47
N LEU A 148 31.71 -3.55 6.50
CA LEU A 148 32.78 -2.69 7.00
C LEU A 148 32.94 -2.77 8.52
N GLU A 149 31.85 -3.00 9.27
CA GLU A 149 31.88 -3.19 10.72
C GLU A 149 32.52 -4.53 11.10
N GLU A 150 32.18 -5.61 10.39
CA GLU A 150 32.81 -6.94 10.57
C GLU A 150 34.32 -6.93 10.28
N ARG A 151 34.76 -6.04 9.38
CA ARG A 151 36.18 -5.80 9.09
C ARG A 151 36.86 -4.83 10.06
N GLY A 152 36.13 -4.31 11.05
CA GLY A 152 36.65 -3.36 12.05
C GLY A 152 36.98 -1.97 11.50
N ILE A 153 36.45 -1.61 10.33
CA ILE A 153 36.72 -0.35 9.63
C ILE A 153 35.79 0.76 10.12
N VAL A 154 34.52 0.42 10.37
CA VAL A 154 33.50 1.38 10.81
C VAL A 154 32.78 0.90 12.07
N ARG A 155 32.18 1.86 12.79
CA ARG A 155 31.26 1.62 13.91
C ARG A 155 29.87 2.08 13.52
N ARG A 156 28.85 1.21 13.62
CA ARG A 156 27.46 1.58 13.32
C ARG A 156 26.77 2.27 14.50
N PHE A 157 25.90 3.22 14.18
CA PHE A 157 24.91 3.78 15.10
C PHE A 157 23.52 3.32 14.67
N LEU A 158 22.89 2.48 15.49
CA LEU A 158 21.49 2.11 15.28
C LEU A 158 20.62 3.34 15.61
N SER A 159 19.84 3.80 14.65
CA SER A 159 18.75 4.73 14.94
C SER A 159 17.69 4.00 15.77
N ALA A 160 17.49 4.42 17.01
CA ALA A 160 16.41 3.97 17.88
C ALA A 160 15.03 4.36 17.31
#